data_AF-A4BFM1-F1
#
_entry.id   AF-A4BFM1-F1
#
_cell.length_a   1.000
_cell.length_b   1.000
_cell.length_c   1.000
_cell.angle_alpha   90.00
_cell.angle_beta   90.00
_cell.angle_gamma   90.00
#
_symmetry.space_group_name_H-M   'P 1'
#
loop_
_entity.id
_entity.type
_entity.pdbx_description
1 polymer ?
#
loop_
_entity_poly.entity_id
_entity_poly.type
_entity_poly.pdbx_seq_one_letter_code
_entity_poly.pdbx_strand_id
1 'polypeptide(L)'
;MIVLTHSLYFFYELADTNHKRRKENQKLFRLSKNDEGSNIKPMKYEEIQNDYHSYWTIVNDKNQPPALIANCMRNIIEYFFNFVQKADLSNVVQMPELQDNKFQSFCRYINRESHSLGQNIFDFKEFNYDDFREGLRLVFEVTGYPEHYEKMTKSILVV
;
A
#
# COMPACT_ATOMS: atom_id res chain seq x y z
N MET A 1 -14.90 -21.19 18.28
CA MET A 1 -13.59 -20.52 18.41
C MET A 1 -13.59 -19.30 17.50
N ILE A 2 -13.10 -18.16 17.97
CA ILE A 2 -12.94 -16.94 17.16
C ILE A 2 -11.46 -16.56 17.24
N VAL A 3 -10.85 -16.26 16.09
CA VAL A 3 -9.45 -15.83 16.00
C VAL A 3 -9.42 -14.49 15.27
N LEU A 4 -8.73 -13.51 15.86
CA LEU A 4 -8.48 -12.20 15.26
C LEU A 4 -6.99 -12.09 14.99
N THR A 5 -6.62 -11.80 13.74
CA THR A 5 -5.22 -11.64 13.33
C THR A 5 -5.10 -10.53 12.29
N HIS A 6 -4.01 -9.77 12.39
CA HIS A 6 -3.54 -8.86 11.35
C HIS A 6 -2.34 -9.45 10.57
N SER A 7 -1.79 -10.58 11.03
CA SER A 7 -0.69 -11.28 10.36
C SER A 7 -1.25 -12.22 9.30
N LEU A 8 -0.96 -11.92 8.03
CA LEU A 8 -1.32 -12.78 6.90
C LEU A 8 -0.64 -14.15 7.01
N TYR A 9 0.61 -14.19 7.47
CA TYR A 9 1.32 -15.45 7.70
C TYR A 9 0.55 -16.37 8.66
N PHE A 10 0.18 -15.83 9.83
CA PHE A 10 -0.58 -16.61 10.81
C PHE A 10 -1.98 -16.98 10.29
N PHE A 11 -2.61 -16.09 9.53
CA PHE A 11 -3.86 -16.41 8.86
C PHE A 11 -3.71 -17.61 7.92
N TYR A 12 -2.64 -17.68 7.13
CA TYR A 12 -2.41 -18.78 6.19
C TYR A 12 -2.14 -20.12 6.88
N GLU A 13 -1.43 -20.09 8.02
CA GLU A 13 -1.21 -21.29 8.84
C GLU A 13 -2.50 -21.84 9.47
N LEU A 14 -3.46 -20.96 9.78
CA LEU A 14 -4.73 -21.34 10.42
C LEU A 14 -5.84 -21.67 9.42
N ALA A 15 -5.87 -20.96 8.28
CA ALA A 15 -6.90 -21.12 7.28
C ALA A 15 -6.73 -22.44 6.55
N ASP A 16 -7.79 -23.23 6.49
CA ASP A 16 -7.75 -24.54 5.88
C ASP A 16 -7.58 -24.41 4.37
N THR A 17 -6.47 -24.92 3.82
CA THR A 17 -6.15 -24.81 2.39
C THR A 17 -7.14 -25.55 1.50
N ASN A 18 -7.87 -26.55 2.02
CA ASN A 18 -8.89 -27.27 1.26
C ASN A 18 -10.20 -26.45 1.18
N HIS A 19 -10.55 -25.99 -0.02
CA HIS A 19 -11.70 -25.11 -0.23
C HIS A 19 -13.03 -25.70 0.25
N LYS A 20 -13.29 -27.01 0.06
CA LYS A 20 -14.54 -27.64 0.52
C LYS A 20 -14.61 -27.69 2.04
N ARG A 21 -13.56 -28.22 2.68
CA ARG A 21 -13.50 -28.37 4.14
C ARG A 21 -13.53 -27.02 4.85
N ARG A 22 -12.86 -26.01 4.30
CA ARG A 22 -12.92 -24.63 4.77
C ARG A 22 -14.33 -24.07 4.71
N LYS A 23 -15.03 -24.21 3.58
CA LYS A 23 -16.38 -23.66 3.41
C LYS A 23 -17.39 -24.26 4.40
N GLU A 24 -17.21 -25.52 4.77
CA GLU A 24 -18.05 -26.23 5.74
C GLU A 24 -17.74 -25.84 7.20
N ASN A 25 -16.46 -25.59 7.52
CA ASN A 25 -15.99 -25.51 8.91
C ASN A 25 -15.48 -24.12 9.34
N GLN A 26 -15.24 -23.19 8.41
CA GLN A 26 -14.66 -21.88 8.68
C GLN A 26 -15.44 -20.77 7.97
N LYS A 27 -15.65 -19.64 8.68
CA LYS A 27 -16.18 -18.39 8.12
C LYS A 27 -15.10 -17.33 8.25
N LEU A 28 -14.82 -16.63 7.15
CA LEU A 28 -13.80 -15.59 7.09
C LEU A 28 -14.48 -14.22 7.02
N PHE A 29 -13.94 -13.27 7.79
CA PHE A 29 -14.43 -11.90 7.83
C PHE A 29 -13.27 -10.92 7.80
N ARG A 30 -13.42 -9.82 7.06
CA ARG A 30 -12.51 -8.67 7.07
C ARG A 30 -13.10 -7.57 7.95
N LEU A 31 -12.31 -7.11 8.92
CA LEU A 31 -12.60 -5.93 9.72
C LEU A 31 -11.82 -4.75 9.13
N SER A 32 -12.52 -3.65 8.80
CA SER A 32 -11.92 -2.41 8.34
C SER A 32 -12.47 -1.22 9.12
N LYS A 33 -11.69 -0.14 9.22
CA LYS A 33 -12.11 1.10 9.84
C LYS A 33 -11.93 2.24 8.85
N ASN A 34 -12.98 3.04 8.65
CA ASN A 34 -12.97 4.25 7.84
C ASN A 34 -13.64 5.40 8.62
N ASP A 35 -13.84 6.55 7.97
CA ASP A 35 -14.44 7.73 8.59
C ASP A 35 -15.90 7.52 9.02
N GLU A 36 -16.58 6.51 8.47
CA GLU A 36 -17.95 6.13 8.84
C GLU A 36 -18.01 5.13 10.01
N GLY A 37 -16.86 4.64 10.48
CA GLY A 37 -16.74 3.74 11.63
C GLY A 37 -16.09 2.39 11.31
N SER A 38 -16.46 1.37 12.09
CA SER A 38 -15.93 0.01 11.92
C SER A 38 -16.89 -0.83 11.09
N ASN A 39 -16.37 -1.54 10.09
CA ASN A 39 -17.14 -2.37 9.19
C ASN A 39 -16.61 -3.81 9.18
N ILE A 40 -17.52 -4.78 9.22
CA ILE A 40 -17.21 -6.20 9.12
C ILE A 40 -17.88 -6.74 7.85
N LYS A 41 -17.09 -7.27 6.93
CA LYS A 41 -17.59 -7.90 5.70
C LYS A 41 -17.19 -9.37 5.63
N PRO A 42 -18.08 -10.28 5.20
CA PRO A 42 -17.67 -11.61 4.78
C PRO A 42 -16.59 -11.50 3.70
N MET A 43 -15.59 -12.37 3.74
CA MET A 43 -14.52 -12.39 2.75
C MET A 43 -14.28 -13.81 2.25
N LYS A 44 -13.80 -13.93 1.01
CA LYS A 44 -13.29 -15.19 0.48
C LYS A 44 -11.81 -15.34 0.82
N TYR A 45 -11.32 -16.58 0.83
CA TYR A 45 -9.90 -16.82 1.04
C TYR A 45 -9.06 -16.24 -0.12
N GLU A 46 -9.61 -16.33 -1.33
CA GLU A 46 -8.97 -15.87 -2.57
C GLU A 46 -8.92 -14.32 -2.66
N GLU A 47 -9.68 -13.61 -1.82
CA GLU A 47 -9.65 -12.13 -1.70
C GLU A 47 -8.46 -11.62 -0.88
N ILE A 48 -7.65 -12.51 -0.29
CA ILE A 48 -6.43 -12.15 0.41
C ILE A 48 -5.32 -11.98 -0.61
N GLN A 49 -5.17 -10.73 -1.01
CA GLN A 49 -4.04 -10.31 -1.82
C GLN A 49 -2.77 -10.27 -0.96
N ASN A 50 -1.61 -10.46 -1.59
CA ASN A 50 -0.35 -10.19 -0.92
C ASN A 50 -0.27 -8.69 -0.53
N ASP A 51 0.57 -8.37 0.45
CA ASP A 51 0.68 -7.01 0.99
C ASP A 51 0.93 -5.98 -0.12
N TYR A 52 1.75 -6.35 -1.12
CA TYR A 52 2.05 -5.51 -2.27
C TYR A 52 0.80 -5.09 -3.06
N HIS A 53 -0.05 -6.04 -3.47
CA HIS A 53 -1.30 -5.74 -4.17
C HIS A 53 -2.29 -4.98 -3.27
N SER A 54 -2.29 -5.25 -1.97
CA SER A 54 -3.14 -4.54 -1.01
C SER A 54 -2.77 -3.06 -0.93
N TYR A 55 -1.48 -2.71 -0.96
CA TYR A 55 -1.05 -1.31 -1.00
C TYR A 55 -1.57 -0.57 -2.24
N TRP A 56 -1.50 -1.21 -3.41
CA TRP A 56 -2.04 -0.62 -4.64
C TRP A 56 -3.55 -0.43 -4.59
N THR A 57 -4.28 -1.37 -3.98
CA THR A 57 -5.73 -1.23 -3.75
C THR A 57 -6.04 0.01 -2.92
N ILE A 58 -5.28 0.24 -1.85
CA ILE A 58 -5.45 1.40 -0.97
C ILE A 58 -5.10 2.71 -1.68
N VAL A 59 -3.99 2.75 -2.43
CA VAL A 59 -3.55 3.97 -3.14
C VAL A 59 -4.54 4.38 -4.24
N ASN A 60 -5.17 3.41 -4.89
CA ASN A 60 -6.15 3.64 -5.95
C ASN A 60 -7.53 4.05 -5.41
N ASP A 61 -7.85 3.74 -4.15
CA ASP A 61 -9.09 4.19 -3.50
C ASP A 61 -8.94 5.61 -2.93
N LYS A 62 -9.71 6.55 -3.50
CA LYS A 62 -9.67 7.96 -3.11
C LYS A 62 -10.30 8.24 -1.74
N ASN A 63 -11.08 7.31 -1.20
CA ASN A 63 -11.80 7.48 0.06
C ASN A 63 -10.99 6.98 1.27
N GLN A 64 -9.72 6.62 1.07
CA GLN A 64 -8.86 6.15 2.14
C GLN A 64 -8.23 7.32 2.91
N PRO A 65 -7.96 7.15 4.22
CA PRO A 65 -7.29 8.16 5.01
C PRO A 65 -5.98 8.59 4.36
N PRO A 66 -5.72 9.89 4.20
CA PRO A 66 -4.58 10.34 3.41
C PRO A 66 -3.21 9.88 3.94
N ALA A 67 -3.05 9.79 5.26
CA ALA A 67 -1.87 9.22 5.89
C ALA A 67 -1.66 7.73 5.56
N LEU A 68 -2.75 6.97 5.41
CA LEU A 68 -2.71 5.56 5.01
C LEU A 68 -2.29 5.43 3.53
N ILE A 69 -2.79 6.31 2.66
CA ILE A 69 -2.38 6.38 1.25
C ILE A 69 -0.88 6.62 1.15
N ALA A 70 -0.36 7.65 1.83
CA ALA A 70 1.07 7.99 1.81
C ALA A 70 1.94 6.81 2.29
N ASN A 71 1.53 6.14 3.37
CA ASN A 71 2.22 4.95 3.89
C ASN A 71 2.23 3.81 2.84
N CYS A 72 1.11 3.55 2.19
CA CYS A 72 1.03 2.51 1.15
C CYS A 72 1.92 2.85 -0.06
N MET A 73 2.00 4.12 -0.48
CA MET A 73 2.90 4.56 -1.56
C MET A 73 4.37 4.27 -1.21
N ARG A 74 4.76 4.54 0.05
CA ARG A 74 6.10 4.20 0.54
C ARG A 74 6.36 2.70 0.46
N ASN A 75 5.45 1.88 0.98
CA ASN A 75 5.62 0.42 0.95
C ASN A 75 5.64 -0.13 -0.47
N ILE A 76 4.89 0.46 -1.41
CA ILE A 76 4.96 0.10 -2.84
C ILE A 76 6.36 0.34 -3.40
N ILE A 77 6.91 1.52 -3.15
CA ILE A 77 8.23 1.92 -3.66
C ILE A 77 9.31 1.05 -3.01
N GLU A 78 9.34 0.94 -1.69
CA GLU A 78 10.29 0.09 -0.97
C GLU A 78 10.21 -1.37 -1.44
N TYR A 79 8.99 -1.93 -1.55
CA TYR A 79 8.84 -3.32 -1.96
C TYR A 79 9.37 -3.55 -3.38
N PHE A 80 8.97 -2.68 -4.32
CA PHE A 80 9.33 -2.82 -5.73
C PHE A 80 10.85 -2.68 -5.93
N PHE A 81 11.47 -1.62 -5.42
CA PHE A 81 12.89 -1.41 -5.69
C PHE A 81 13.79 -2.32 -4.85
N ASN A 82 13.47 -2.60 -3.58
CA ASN A 82 14.34 -3.44 -2.75
C ASN A 82 14.22 -4.93 -3.11
N PHE A 83 13.00 -5.44 -3.36
CA PHE A 83 12.79 -6.88 -3.57
C PHE A 83 12.65 -7.27 -5.03
N VAL A 84 11.96 -6.48 -5.87
CA VAL A 84 11.75 -6.82 -7.28
C VAL A 84 12.97 -6.43 -8.10
N GLN A 85 13.46 -5.19 -7.96
CA GLN A 85 14.57 -4.68 -8.77
C GLN A 85 15.94 -4.79 -8.11
N LYS A 86 16.01 -4.97 -6.78
CA LYS A 86 17.26 -4.93 -5.99
C LYS A 86 18.09 -3.66 -6.27
N ALA A 87 17.41 -2.52 -6.35
CA ALA A 87 17.99 -1.21 -6.62
C ALA A 87 17.93 -0.32 -5.37
N ASP A 88 18.91 0.56 -5.22
CA ASP A 88 18.98 1.50 -4.10
C ASP A 88 17.99 2.67 -4.29
N LEU A 89 17.01 2.76 -3.39
CA LEU A 89 15.97 3.78 -3.35
C LEU A 89 16.53 5.21 -3.25
N SER A 90 17.70 5.36 -2.60
CA SER A 90 18.29 6.68 -2.32
C SER A 90 18.62 7.43 -3.60
N ASN A 91 18.94 6.71 -4.69
CA ASN A 91 19.21 7.30 -5.99
C ASN A 91 17.92 7.75 -6.71
N VAL A 92 16.79 7.08 -6.45
CA VAL A 92 15.50 7.37 -7.11
C VAL A 92 14.95 8.72 -6.64
N VAL A 93 14.96 8.98 -5.34
CA VAL A 93 14.45 10.25 -4.76
C VAL A 93 15.34 11.45 -5.04
N GLN A 94 16.56 11.25 -5.55
CA GLN A 94 17.51 12.29 -5.93
C GLN A 94 17.43 12.64 -7.43
N MET A 95 16.58 11.96 -8.21
CA MET A 95 16.46 12.22 -9.64
C MET A 95 15.97 13.65 -9.90
N PRO A 96 16.54 14.38 -10.88
CA PRO A 96 16.21 15.78 -11.16
C PRO A 96 14.72 16.02 -11.38
N GLU A 97 14.03 15.09 -12.02
CA GLU A 97 12.60 15.14 -12.32
C GLU A 97 11.74 15.17 -11.04
N LEU A 98 12.23 14.57 -9.95
CA LEU A 98 11.56 14.52 -8.64
C LEU A 98 11.96 15.68 -7.71
N GLN A 99 12.84 16.59 -8.15
CA GLN A 99 13.28 17.74 -7.35
C GLN A 99 12.38 18.98 -7.50
N ASP A 100 11.35 18.93 -8.34
CA ASP A 100 10.34 20.00 -8.40
C ASP A 100 9.78 20.27 -6.99
N ASN A 101 9.59 21.55 -6.64
CA ASN A 101 9.01 21.98 -5.36
C ASN A 101 7.70 21.24 -5.06
N LYS A 102 6.92 20.90 -6.09
CA LYS A 102 5.70 20.11 -6.00
C LYS A 102 5.90 18.74 -5.33
N PHE A 103 7.03 18.08 -5.58
CA PHE A 103 7.29 16.71 -5.13
C PHE A 103 8.17 16.62 -3.88
N GLN A 104 8.74 17.73 -3.39
CA GLN A 104 9.65 17.71 -2.24
C GLN A 104 9.05 17.08 -0.99
N SER A 105 7.76 17.32 -0.72
CA SER A 105 7.06 16.70 0.41
C SER A 105 6.90 15.19 0.25
N PHE A 106 6.61 14.73 -0.97
CA PHE A 106 6.56 13.31 -1.31
C PHE A 106 7.95 12.66 -1.16
N CYS A 107 8.98 13.24 -1.77
CA CYS A 107 10.35 12.73 -1.71
C CYS A 107 10.88 12.64 -0.28
N ARG A 108 10.62 13.66 0.57
CA ARG A 108 10.96 13.63 2.00
C ARG A 108 10.23 12.52 2.76
N TYR A 109 8.97 12.25 2.42
CA TYR A 109 8.20 11.19 3.07
C TYR A 109 8.72 9.80 2.72
N ILE A 110 9.03 9.55 1.44
CA ILE A 110 9.56 8.27 0.96
C ILE A 110 10.98 8.02 1.49
N ASN A 111 11.84 9.04 1.51
CA ASN A 111 13.25 8.90 1.89
C ASN A 111 13.50 8.81 3.40
N ARG A 112 12.48 8.93 4.25
CA ARG A 112 12.65 8.81 5.70
C ARG A 112 12.89 7.36 6.07
N GLU A 113 14.11 7.00 6.49
CA GLU A 113 14.37 5.68 7.07
C GLU A 113 13.40 5.37 8.22
N SER A 114 12.96 4.11 8.31
CA SER A 114 12.07 3.60 9.38
C SER A 114 12.67 3.71 10.79
N HIS A 115 13.95 4.09 10.90
CA HIS A 115 14.69 4.28 12.13
C HIS A 115 15.16 5.73 12.30
N SER A 116 14.29 6.65 12.71
CA SER A 116 14.68 7.70 13.68
C SER A 116 13.52 8.65 14.05
N LEU A 117 13.34 8.75 15.37
CA LEU A 117 12.78 9.88 16.12
C LEU A 117 11.27 10.08 16.03
N GLY A 118 10.60 9.63 17.10
CA GLY A 118 9.19 9.83 17.42
C GLY A 118 8.77 11.29 17.66
N GLN A 119 9.04 12.16 16.69
CA GLN A 119 8.35 13.43 16.52
C GLN A 119 7.35 13.28 15.37
N ASN A 120 6.25 12.59 15.66
CA ASN A 120 5.05 12.56 14.81
C ASN A 120 4.28 13.88 14.99
N ILE A 121 4.80 14.96 14.43
CA ILE A 121 4.03 16.19 14.25
C ILE A 121 4.21 16.63 12.81
N PHE A 122 3.55 15.93 11.89
CA PHE A 122 3.17 16.52 10.61
C PHE A 122 1.67 16.75 10.67
N ASP A 123 1.27 18.01 10.54
CA ASP A 123 -0.12 18.34 10.27
C ASP A 123 -0.40 17.85 8.83
N PHE A 124 -0.91 16.62 8.71
CA PHE A 124 -1.26 16.00 7.43
C PHE A 124 -2.29 16.81 6.61
N LYS A 125 -2.86 17.88 7.20
CA LYS A 125 -3.75 18.83 6.53
C LYS A 125 -3.06 19.67 5.45
N GLU A 126 -1.73 19.73 5.40
CA GLU A 126 -1.02 20.59 4.43
C GLU A 126 -0.51 19.86 3.17
N PHE A 127 -0.65 18.53 3.06
CA PHE A 127 -0.17 17.82 1.87
C PHE A 127 -1.22 17.75 0.77
N ASN A 128 -0.80 18.07 -0.45
CA ASN A 128 -1.57 17.81 -1.66
C ASN A 128 -1.37 16.34 -2.07
N TYR A 129 -2.38 15.51 -1.84
CA TYR A 129 -2.32 14.08 -2.12
C TYR A 129 -2.37 13.75 -3.62
N ASP A 130 -2.86 14.67 -4.45
CA ASP A 130 -2.76 14.51 -5.90
C ASP A 130 -1.31 14.67 -6.36
N ASP A 131 -0.53 15.52 -5.68
CA ASP A 131 0.91 15.64 -5.93
C ASP A 131 1.68 14.38 -5.49
N PHE A 132 1.24 13.70 -4.43
CA PHE A 132 1.81 12.41 -4.01
C PHE A 132 1.50 11.29 -5.01
N ARG A 133 0.27 11.22 -5.53
CA ARG A 133 -0.09 10.26 -6.59
C ARG A 133 0.73 10.49 -7.85
N GLU A 134 0.90 11.75 -8.22
CA GLU A 134 1.71 12.14 -9.36
C GLU A 134 3.19 11.84 -9.13
N GLY A 135 3.71 12.09 -7.91
CA GLY A 135 5.06 11.71 -7.52
C GLY A 135 5.30 10.21 -7.62
N LEU A 136 4.32 9.39 -7.19
CA LEU A 136 4.38 7.94 -7.35
C LEU A 136 4.43 7.54 -8.84
N ARG A 137 3.56 8.12 -9.69
CA ARG A 137 3.58 7.87 -11.14
C ARG A 137 4.94 8.21 -11.72
N LEU A 138 5.45 9.40 -11.41
CA LEU A 138 6.72 9.91 -11.91
C LEU A 138 7.88 9.02 -11.50
N VAL A 139 7.93 8.52 -10.26
CA VAL A 139 8.95 7.56 -9.80
C VAL A 139 9.03 6.35 -10.74
N PHE A 140 7.91 5.73 -11.08
CA PHE A 140 7.89 4.58 -11.98
C PHE A 140 8.26 4.95 -13.42
N GLU A 141 7.92 6.15 -13.88
CA GLU A 141 8.29 6.62 -15.22
C GLU A 141 9.79 6.85 -15.37
N VAL A 142 10.39 7.63 -14.47
CA VAL A 142 11.81 8.02 -14.58
C VAL A 142 12.75 6.85 -14.31
N THR A 143 12.28 5.85 -13.56
CA THR A 143 13.05 4.62 -13.29
C THR A 143 12.85 3.53 -14.35
N GLY A 144 12.05 3.78 -15.40
CA GLY A 144 11.88 2.86 -16.52
C GLY A 144 10.83 1.75 -16.33
N TYR A 145 9.89 1.93 -15.40
CA TYR A 145 8.81 0.99 -15.10
C TYR A 145 7.38 1.56 -15.25
N PRO A 146 7.07 2.37 -16.30
CA PRO A 146 5.73 2.93 -16.48
C PRO A 146 4.66 1.85 -16.67
N GLU A 147 4.98 0.76 -17.39
CA GLU A 147 4.06 -0.35 -17.65
C GLU A 147 3.61 -1.04 -16.35
N HIS A 148 4.50 -1.13 -15.37
CA HIS A 148 4.18 -1.72 -14.07
C HIS A 148 3.20 -0.84 -13.30
N TYR A 149 3.46 0.47 -13.25
CA TYR A 149 2.52 1.43 -12.66
C TYR A 149 1.14 1.32 -13.31
N GLU A 150 1.08 1.38 -14.64
CA GLU A 150 -0.18 1.27 -15.37
C GLU A 150 -0.93 -0.03 -15.06
N LYS A 151 -0.22 -1.16 -15.05
CA LYS A 151 -0.80 -2.47 -14.75
C LYS A 151 -1.40 -2.46 -13.35
N MET A 152 -0.68 -1.97 -12.34
CA MET A 152 -1.15 -1.96 -10.96
C MET A 152 -2.29 -0.97 -10.71
N THR A 153 -2.34 0.14 -11.45
CA THR A 153 -3.46 1.09 -11.40
C THR A 153 -4.71 0.56 -12.11
N LYS A 154 -4.57 -0.14 -13.24
CA LYS A 154 -5.69 -0.69 -14.03
C LYS A 154 -6.28 -1.98 -13.46
N SER A 155 -5.45 -2.85 -12.85
CA SER A 155 -5.84 -4.21 -12.44
C SER A 155 -6.89 -4.26 -11.32
N ILE A 156 -7.29 -3.13 -10.73
CA ILE A 156 -8.17 -3.07 -9.55
C ILE A 156 -9.57 -2.56 -9.90
N LEU A 157 -9.81 -2.13 -11.15
CA LEU A 157 -11.14 -1.75 -11.65
C LEU A 157 -12.02 -2.94 -12.08
N VAL A 158 -11.54 -4.18 -11.94
CA VAL A 158 -12.29 -5.38 -12.29
C VAL A 158 -12.61 -6.17 -11.02
N VAL A 159 -13.58 -5.69 -10.25
CA VAL A 159 -14.33 -6.50 -9.26
C VAL A 159 -15.80 -6.09 -9.31
#